data_AF-A0A2T5CHB5-F1
#
_entry.id   AF-A0A2T5CHB5-F1
#
_cell.length_a   1.000
_cell.length_b   1.000
_cell.length_c   1.000
_cell.angle_alpha   90.00
_cell.angle_beta   90.00
_cell.angle_gamma   90.00
#
_symmetry.space_group_name_H-M   'P 1'
#
loop_
_entity.id
_entity.type
_entity.pdbx_description
1 polymer ?
#
loop_
_entity_poly.entity_id
_entity_poly.type
_entity_poly.pdbx_seq_one_letter_code
_entity_poly.pdbx_strand_id
1 'polypeptide(L)'
;MCSAGNKATVWLRFWGPSNRPCSASPCTQPLYLSREIKAAHLLYFVIKDHPFSDGNKGIGSFLFLLYLHQEDMAARIGDAGLTALALLVAESLLVNKDLLVRLVVNLLMES
;
A
#
# COMPACT_ATOMS: atom_id res chain seq x y z
N MET A 1 15.57 -27.83 15.71
CA MET A 1 15.33 -27.60 14.26
C MET A 1 13.83 -27.46 14.04
N CYS A 2 13.38 -26.27 13.65
CA CYS A 2 12.25 -26.08 12.74
C CYS A 2 12.37 -24.66 12.18
N SER A 3 12.85 -24.61 10.93
CA SER A 3 12.86 -23.43 10.08
C SER A 3 11.42 -23.14 9.67
N ALA A 4 10.94 -21.92 9.92
CA ALA A 4 9.70 -21.42 9.35
C ALA A 4 9.92 -19.94 8.99
N GLY A 5 10.52 -19.72 7.83
CA GLY A 5 10.56 -18.41 7.17
C GLY A 5 9.14 -18.00 6.83
N ASN A 6 8.59 -17.03 7.56
CA ASN A 6 7.18 -16.71 7.48
C ASN A 6 6.92 -15.59 6.46
N LYS A 7 6.35 -15.94 5.31
CA LYS A 7 5.92 -15.02 4.24
C LYS A 7 4.61 -14.26 4.59
N ALA A 8 4.12 -14.37 5.82
CA ALA A 8 2.88 -13.75 6.29
C ALA A 8 3.01 -12.27 6.74
N THR A 9 4.20 -11.69 6.66
CA THR A 9 4.49 -10.38 7.28
C THR A 9 3.85 -9.20 6.56
N VAL A 10 3.56 -9.32 5.26
CA VAL A 10 2.92 -8.22 4.49
C VAL A 10 1.44 -8.09 4.85
N TRP A 11 0.72 -9.20 4.95
CA TRP A 11 -0.72 -9.22 5.22
C TRP A 11 -1.08 -8.70 6.61
N LEU A 12 -0.35 -9.14 7.64
CA LEU A 12 -0.55 -8.69 9.02
C LEU A 12 -0.23 -7.20 9.22
N ARG A 13 0.64 -6.62 8.39
CA ARG A 13 1.01 -5.20 8.45
C ARG A 13 -0.07 -4.28 7.85
N PHE A 14 -0.88 -4.79 6.93
CA PHE A 14 -1.88 -4.01 6.22
C PHE A 14 -3.31 -4.23 6.71
N TRP A 15 -3.66 -5.44 7.13
CA TRP A 15 -5.03 -5.86 7.44
C TRP A 15 -5.21 -6.46 8.85
N GLY A 16 -4.39 -6.00 9.79
CA GLY A 16 -4.63 -6.23 11.22
C GLY A 16 -5.82 -5.40 11.74
N PRO A 17 -6.51 -5.83 12.80
CA PRO A 17 -7.75 -5.22 13.28
C PRO A 17 -7.57 -3.75 13.68
N SER A 18 -8.13 -2.85 12.88
CA SER A 18 -8.24 -1.41 13.12
C SER A 18 -9.65 -1.07 13.60
N ASN A 19 -9.86 -1.09 14.92
CA ASN A 19 -10.79 -0.22 15.68
C ASN A 19 -11.08 -0.82 17.06
N ARG A 20 -10.36 -0.35 18.08
CA ARG A 20 -10.86 -0.35 19.46
C ARG A 20 -10.78 1.08 20.00
N PRO A 21 -11.82 1.59 20.68
CA PRO A 21 -11.75 2.89 21.33
C PRO A 21 -10.67 2.85 22.43
N CYS A 22 -9.71 3.76 22.32
CA CYS A 22 -8.57 3.86 23.23
C CYS A 22 -8.99 4.48 24.56
N SER A 23 -9.24 3.66 25.58
CA SER A 23 -9.13 4.08 26.98
C SER A 23 -8.05 3.22 27.66
N ALA A 24 -6.93 3.86 27.97
CA ALA A 24 -5.85 3.38 28.86
C ALA A 24 -4.89 2.31 28.30
N SER A 25 -3.77 2.76 27.69
CA SER A 25 -2.40 2.17 27.64
C SER A 25 -1.63 2.82 26.46
N PRO A 26 -0.27 2.89 26.42
CA PRO A 26 0.47 3.41 25.27
C PRO A 26 0.46 2.37 24.15
N CYS A 27 -0.70 2.26 23.51
CA CYS A 27 -0.98 1.28 22.47
C CYS A 27 -0.41 1.79 21.15
N THR A 28 0.66 1.13 20.72
CA THR A 28 1.06 0.92 19.32
C THR A 28 0.78 2.09 18.39
N GLN A 29 1.76 2.97 18.23
CA GLN A 29 1.71 4.02 17.22
C GLN A 29 1.45 3.38 15.84
N PRO A 30 0.52 3.93 15.04
CA PRO A 30 0.27 3.40 13.71
C PRO A 30 1.58 3.46 12.89
N LEU A 31 1.94 2.35 12.25
CA LEU A 31 3.17 2.24 11.42
C LEU A 31 3.24 3.29 10.30
N TYR A 32 2.09 3.87 9.93
CA TYR A 32 1.96 4.96 8.98
C TYR A 32 1.07 6.06 9.57
N LEU A 33 1.50 7.31 9.39
CA LEU A 33 0.86 8.48 9.98
C LEU A 33 -0.49 8.81 9.31
N SER A 34 -0.68 8.44 8.04
CA SER A 34 -1.91 8.65 7.30
C SER A 34 -2.29 7.45 6.44
N ARG A 35 -3.59 7.29 6.17
CA ARG A 35 -4.16 6.21 5.36
C ARG A 35 -3.72 6.29 3.89
N GLU A 36 -3.47 7.50 3.39
CA GLU A 36 -2.96 7.77 2.04
C GLU A 36 -1.51 7.28 1.90
N ILE A 37 -0.67 7.59 2.90
CA ILE A 37 0.72 7.11 2.94
C ILE A 37 0.74 5.57 2.99
N LYS A 38 -0.16 4.97 3.77
CA LYS A 38 -0.32 3.51 3.83
C LYS A 38 -0.70 2.94 2.45
N ALA A 39 -1.69 3.53 1.76
CA ALA A 39 -2.08 3.11 0.41
C ALA A 39 -0.91 3.18 -0.60
N ALA A 40 -0.15 4.27 -0.58
CA ALA A 40 0.99 4.48 -1.47
C ALA A 40 2.09 3.42 -1.25
N HIS A 41 2.39 3.11 0.02
CA HIS A 41 3.35 2.06 0.35
C HIS A 41 2.86 0.66 -0.03
N LEU A 42 1.55 0.38 0.09
CA LEU A 42 0.97 -0.90 -0.33
C LEU A 42 1.24 -1.15 -1.81
N LEU A 43 0.91 -0.16 -2.65
CA LEU A 43 1.11 -0.23 -4.09
C LEU A 43 2.59 -0.43 -4.44
N TYR A 44 3.47 0.34 -3.79
CA TYR A 44 4.91 0.25 -4.00
C TYR A 44 5.46 -1.14 -3.69
N PHE A 45 5.15 -1.71 -2.51
CA PHE A 45 5.70 -3.00 -2.09
C PHE A 45 5.17 -4.16 -2.92
N VAL A 46 3.87 -4.19 -3.23
CA VAL A 46 3.32 -5.28 -4.06
C VAL A 46 3.94 -5.29 -5.45
N ILE A 47 4.19 -4.11 -6.03
CA ILE A 47 4.78 -4.03 -7.37
C ILE A 47 6.29 -4.30 -7.33
N LYS A 48 7.04 -3.77 -6.35
CA LYS A 48 8.50 -3.88 -6.31
C LYS A 48 9.01 -5.19 -5.73
N ASP A 49 8.43 -5.64 -4.63
CA ASP A 49 8.92 -6.84 -3.93
C ASP A 49 8.42 -8.13 -4.60
N HIS A 50 7.58 -8.00 -5.63
CA HIS A 50 7.01 -9.09 -6.41
C HIS A 50 6.61 -10.31 -5.55
N PRO A 51 5.72 -10.13 -4.53
CA PRO A 51 5.41 -11.19 -3.58
C PRO A 51 4.63 -12.34 -4.22
N PHE A 52 3.99 -12.12 -5.37
CA PHE A 52 3.27 -13.13 -6.14
C PHE A 52 4.13 -13.66 -7.29
N SER A 53 3.89 -14.93 -7.66
CA SER A 53 4.62 -15.60 -8.74
C SER A 53 4.41 -14.92 -10.10
N ASP A 54 3.26 -14.29 -10.31
CA ASP A 54 2.95 -13.56 -11.54
C ASP A 54 1.88 -12.50 -11.32
N GLY A 55 1.75 -11.55 -12.25
CA GLY A 55 0.66 -10.57 -12.23
C GLY A 55 0.77 -9.46 -11.17
N ASN A 56 1.94 -9.27 -10.55
CA ASN A 56 2.17 -8.30 -9.46
C ASN A 56 1.68 -6.86 -9.76
N LYS A 57 1.81 -6.40 -11.01
CA LYS A 57 1.37 -5.06 -11.44
C LYS A 57 -0.15 -4.91 -11.36
N GLY A 58 -0.89 -5.92 -11.83
CA GLY A 58 -2.35 -5.96 -11.77
C GLY A 58 -2.86 -6.18 -10.35
N ILE A 59 -2.27 -7.14 -9.63
CA ILE A 59 -2.63 -7.43 -8.23
C ILE A 59 -2.34 -6.21 -7.34
N GLY A 60 -1.22 -5.51 -7.54
CA GLY A 60 -0.90 -4.28 -6.81
C GLY A 60 -1.92 -3.17 -7.07
N SER A 61 -2.31 -2.97 -8.33
CA SER A 61 -3.33 -1.98 -8.72
C SER A 61 -4.70 -2.32 -8.12
N PHE A 62 -5.08 -3.60 -8.15
CA PHE A 62 -6.33 -4.08 -7.58
C PHE A 62 -6.36 -3.93 -6.05
N LEU A 63 -5.28 -4.33 -5.35
CA LEU A 63 -5.15 -4.17 -3.90
C LEU A 63 -5.19 -2.70 -3.48
N PHE A 64 -4.61 -1.81 -4.28
CA PHE A 64 -4.68 -0.38 -4.06
C PHE A 64 -6.13 0.14 -4.14
N LEU A 65 -6.88 -0.19 -5.20
CA LEU A 65 -8.30 0.19 -5.31
C LEU A 65 -9.15 -0.41 -4.19
N LEU A 66 -8.92 -1.68 -3.84
CA LEU A 66 -9.63 -2.35 -2.76
C LEU A 66 -9.39 -1.67 -1.41
N TYR A 67 -8.15 -1.24 -1.14
CA TYR A 67 -7.81 -0.50 0.07
C TYR A 67 -8.53 0.85 0.12
N LEU A 68 -8.53 1.60 -0.99
CA LEU A 68 -9.24 2.87 -1.07
C LEU A 68 -10.74 2.69 -0.82
N HIS A 69 -11.34 1.65 -1.39
CA HIS A 69 -12.75 1.32 -1.17
C HIS A 69 -13.06 0.99 0.30
N GLN A 70 -12.17 0.26 0.99
CA GLN A 70 -12.34 -0.07 2.41
C GLN A 70 -12.24 1.14 3.33
N GLU A 71 -11.39 2.09 2.99
CA GLU A 71 -11.17 3.33 3.75
C GLU A 71 -12.16 4.45 3.34
N ASP A 72 -13.16 4.13 2.50
CA ASP A 72 -14.14 5.04 1.92
C ASP A 72 -13.48 6.26 1.24
N MET A 73 -12.36 6.02 0.56
CA MET A 73 -11.60 7.02 -0.18
C MET A 73 -11.92 6.92 -1.67
N ALA A 74 -12.40 8.03 -2.25
CA ALA A 74 -12.63 8.13 -3.68
C ALA A 74 -11.34 8.60 -4.38
N ALA A 75 -10.61 7.68 -5.02
CA ALA A 75 -9.55 8.09 -5.94
C ALA A 75 -10.14 8.52 -7.28
N ARG A 76 -9.81 9.74 -7.72
CA ARG A 76 -10.11 10.25 -9.08
C ARG A 76 -9.11 9.74 -10.13
N ILE A 77 -8.47 8.60 -9.89
CA ILE A 77 -7.50 8.01 -10.80
C ILE A 77 -8.28 7.15 -11.81
N GLY A 78 -8.30 7.56 -13.08
CA GLY A 78 -8.86 6.73 -14.15
C GLY A 78 -8.02 5.48 -14.42
N ASP A 79 -8.60 4.48 -15.08
CA ASP A 79 -7.96 3.18 -15.35
C ASP A 79 -6.59 3.31 -16.04
N ALA A 80 -6.51 4.23 -17.00
CA ALA A 80 -5.26 4.54 -17.71
C ALA A 80 -4.21 5.17 -16.77
N GLY A 81 -4.64 6.06 -15.87
CA GLY A 81 -3.77 6.69 -14.88
C GLY A 81 -3.23 5.67 -13.87
N LEU A 82 -4.07 4.75 -13.41
CA LEU A 82 -3.66 3.68 -12.50
C LEU A 82 -2.68 2.72 -13.17
N THR A 83 -2.93 2.36 -14.43
CA THR A 83 -2.01 1.51 -15.22
C THR A 83 -0.66 2.19 -15.41
N ALA A 84 -0.65 3.48 -15.77
CA ALA A 84 0.57 4.26 -15.91
C ALA A 84 1.33 4.36 -14.58
N LEU A 85 0.61 4.55 -13.47
CA LEU A 85 1.19 4.59 -12.13
C LEU A 85 1.84 3.25 -11.76
N ALA A 86 1.18 2.14 -12.04
CA ALA A 86 1.72 0.81 -11.77
C ALA A 86 2.98 0.51 -12.61
N LEU A 87 3.01 0.95 -13.87
CA LEU A 87 4.19 0.84 -14.73
C LEU A 87 5.35 1.72 -14.24
N LEU A 88 5.05 2.98 -13.88
CA LEU A 88 6.03 3.90 -13.31
C LEU A 88 6.68 3.34 -12.05
N VAL A 89 5.86 2.78 -11.13
CA VAL A 89 6.36 2.11 -9.93
C VAL A 89 7.17 0.87 -10.30
N ALA A 90 6.78 0.10 -11.32
CA ALA A 90 7.54 -1.06 -11.76
C ALA A 90 8.92 -0.69 -12.33
N GLU A 91 9.04 0.42 -13.07
CA GLU A 91 10.29 0.85 -13.72
C GLU A 91 11.21 1.69 -12.82
N SER A 92 10.69 2.30 -11.76
CA SER A 92 11.48 3.22 -10.94
C SER A 92 12.68 2.59 -10.22
N LEU A 93 13.68 3.39 -9.86
CA LEU A 93 14.75 2.95 -8.97
C LEU A 93 14.27 2.88 -7.51
N LEU A 94 14.89 2.00 -6.71
CA LEU A 94 14.60 1.85 -5.28
C LEU A 94 14.86 3.15 -4.49
N VAL A 95 15.85 3.95 -4.92
CA VAL A 95 16.18 5.25 -4.32
C VAL A 95 15.04 6.28 -4.46
N ASN A 96 14.18 6.13 -5.47
CA ASN A 96 13.07 7.04 -5.75
C ASN A 96 11.78 6.66 -5.02
N LYS A 97 11.84 5.71 -4.06
CA LYS A 97 10.66 5.27 -3.30
C LYS A 97 9.89 6.43 -2.70
N ASP A 98 10.57 7.33 -2.00
CA ASP A 98 9.91 8.43 -1.28
C ASP A 98 9.25 9.43 -2.24
N LEU A 99 9.84 9.62 -3.43
CA LEU A 99 9.25 10.44 -4.50
C LEU A 99 7.96 9.82 -5.04
N LEU A 100 7.96 8.51 -5.31
CA LEU A 100 6.76 7.82 -5.78
C LEU A 100 5.67 7.79 -4.73
N VAL A 101 6.02 7.53 -3.47
CA VAL A 101 5.07 7.58 -2.36
C VAL A 101 4.42 8.96 -2.27
N ARG A 102 5.21 10.04 -2.34
CA ARG A 102 4.69 11.42 -2.35
C ARG A 102 3.79 11.69 -3.54
N LEU A 103 4.15 11.21 -4.72
CA LEU A 103 3.33 11.37 -5.93
C LEU A 103 1.97 10.70 -5.76
N VAL A 104 1.92 9.46 -5.27
CA VAL A 104 0.66 8.75 -5.02
C VAL A 104 -0.17 9.45 -3.94
N VAL A 105 0.46 9.89 -2.85
CA VAL A 105 -0.23 10.63 -1.79
C VAL A 105 -0.83 11.92 -2.34
N ASN A 106 -0.09 12.69 -3.15
CA ASN A 106 -0.62 13.91 -3.77
C ASN A 106 -1.82 13.62 -4.66
N LEU A 107 -1.78 12.54 -5.46
CA LEU A 107 -2.93 12.12 -6.29
C LEU A 107 -4.17 11.73 -5.47
N LEU A 108 -3.98 11.32 -4.22
CA LEU A 108 -5.07 10.99 -3.28
C LEU A 108 -5.52 12.18 -2.41
N MET A 109 -4.71 13.24 -2.28
CA MET A 109 -5.10 14.44 -1.53
C MET A 109 -5.79 15.49 -2.41
N GLU A 110 -5.48 15.52 -3.71
CA GLU A 110 -6.11 16.42 -4.69
C GLU A 110 -7.52 15.96 -5.12
N SER A 111 -8.07 14.91 -4.50
CA SER A 111 -9.36 14.28 -4.86
C SER A 111 -10.52 14.76 -4.01
#